data_AF-A0A2V9JVF6-F1
#
_entry.id   AF-A0A2V9JVF6-F1
#
_cell.length_a   1.000
_cell.length_b   1.000
_cell.length_c   1.000
_cell.angle_alpha   90.00
_cell.angle_beta   90.00
_cell.angle_gamma   90.00
#
_symmetry.space_group_name_H-M   'P 1'
#
loop_
_entity.id
_entity.type
_entity.pdbx_description
1 polymer ?
#
loop_
_entity_poly.entity_id
_entity_poly.type
_entity_poly.pdbx_seq_one_letter_code
_entity_poly.pdbx_strand_id
1 'polypeptide(L)' 'MLIGADTSGVEVGEDPALPGATIPVHEYLLVQQGVHIGELHYLEDLSHNRVYRFTYVAATNRLKGTVAGTALRPIAIQ' A
#
# COMPACT_ATOMS: atom_id res chain seq x y z
N MET A 1 10.81 -0.08 2.31
CA MET A 1 9.83 -1.14 2.64
C MET A 1 8.45 -0.62 2.29
N LEU A 2 7.55 -1.47 1.77
CA LEU A 2 6.17 -1.10 1.41
C LEU A 2 5.22 -2.15 1.99
N ILE A 3 4.11 -1.70 2.56
CA ILE A 3 2.95 -2.53 2.93
C ILE A 3 1.82 -2.16 1.99
N GLY A 4 1.12 -3.16 1.45
CA GLY A 4 0.01 -2.88 0.55
C GLY A 4 -1.14 -3.87 0.64
N ALA A 5 -2.26 -3.46 0.05
CA ALA A 5 -3.53 -4.17 0.05
C ALA A 5 -4.26 -3.99 -1.29
N ASP A 6 -5.22 -4.88 -1.54
CA ASP A 6 -6.17 -4.81 -2.66
C ASP A 6 -7.42 -3.96 -2.34
N THR A 7 -7.43 -3.30 -1.19
CA THR A 7 -8.46 -2.37 -0.72
C THR A 7 -8.08 -0.91 -1.00
N SER A 8 -9.05 0.01 -0.83
CA SER A 8 -8.82 1.46 -0.96
C SER A 8 -8.01 2.09 0.18
N GLY A 9 -7.71 1.30 1.21
CA GLY A 9 -6.95 1.70 2.38
C GLY A 9 -6.29 0.48 3.00
N VAL A 10 -5.08 0.64 3.53
CA VAL A 10 -4.42 -0.45 4.31
C VAL A 10 -5.03 -0.66 5.69
N GLU A 11 -5.82 0.30 6.16
CA GLU A 11 -6.60 0.20 7.38
C GLU A 11 -8.09 0.07 7.12
N VAL A 12 -8.80 -0.38 8.15
CA VAL A 12 -10.25 -0.57 8.11
C VAL A 12 -11.01 0.77 8.24
N GLY A 13 -10.35 1.83 8.69
CA GLY A 13 -10.93 3.16 8.91
C GLY A 13 -10.78 3.60 10.38
N GLU A 14 -11.80 4.28 10.91
CA GLU A 14 -11.79 4.77 12.29
C GLU A 14 -11.66 3.62 13.30
N ASP A 15 -10.68 3.73 14.21
CA ASP A 15 -10.50 2.80 15.31
C ASP A 15 -11.30 3.29 16.54
N PRO A 16 -12.27 2.49 17.05
CA PRO A 16 -13.04 2.85 18.26
C PRO A 16 -12.17 3.08 19.50
N ALA A 17 -10.97 2.49 19.56
CA ALA A 17 -10.02 2.70 20.65
C ALA A 17 -9.24 4.02 20.53
N LEU A 18 -9.26 4.67 19.36
CA LEU A 18 -8.57 5.93 19.06
C LEU A 18 -9.55 6.98 18.51
N PRO A 19 -10.52 7.43 19.33
CA PRO A 19 -11.54 8.39 18.88
C PRO A 19 -10.90 9.68 18.37
N GLY A 20 -11.26 10.07 17.15
CA GLY A 20 -10.75 11.26 16.46
C GLY A 20 -9.51 11.03 15.59
N ALA A 21 -8.90 9.84 15.63
CA ALA A 21 -7.89 9.46 14.65
C ALA A 21 -8.56 8.93 13.38
N THR A 22 -8.39 9.64 12.25
CA THR A 22 -9.03 9.26 10.99
C THR A 22 -8.35 8.08 10.30
N ILE A 23 -7.02 8.07 10.30
CA ILE A 23 -6.19 7.07 9.62
C ILE A 23 -4.94 6.68 10.45
N PRO A 24 -5.12 6.10 11.65
CA PRO A 24 -4.01 5.82 12.57
C PRO A 24 -2.90 4.95 11.97
N VAL A 25 -3.22 4.00 11.08
CA VAL A 25 -2.20 3.15 10.45
C VAL A 25 -1.40 3.94 9.42
N HIS A 26 -2.04 4.83 8.65
CA HIS A 26 -1.31 5.70 7.74
C HIS A 26 -0.30 6.58 8.46
N GLU A 27 -0.70 7.22 9.57
CA GLU A 27 0.21 8.06 10.35
C GLU A 27 1.39 7.23 10.88
N TYR A 28 1.09 6.09 11.48
CA TYR A 28 2.12 5.20 12.00
C TYR A 28 3.11 4.78 10.90
N LEU A 29 2.62 4.27 9.76
CA LEU A 29 3.49 3.78 8.69
C LEU A 29 4.26 4.91 7.99
N LEU A 30 3.58 5.95 7.51
CA LEU A 30 4.21 6.99 6.70
C LEU A 30 5.04 7.97 7.53
N VAL A 31 4.49 8.46 8.65
CA VAL A 31 5.11 9.53 9.44
C VAL A 31 6.09 8.96 10.45
N GLN A 32 5.67 7.95 11.23
CA GLN A 32 6.47 7.46 12.35
C GLN A 32 7.51 6.42 11.89
N GLN A 33 7.18 5.55 10.94
CA GLN A 33 8.08 4.47 10.48
C GLN A 33 8.76 4.75 9.13
N GLY A 34 8.30 5.72 8.34
CA GLY A 34 8.82 5.98 6.99
C GLY A 34 8.57 4.82 6.00
N VAL A 35 7.53 4.03 6.22
CA VAL A 35 7.12 2.88 5.39
C VAL A 35 6.06 3.33 4.39
N HIS A 36 6.28 3.03 3.11
CA HIS A 36 5.31 3.37 2.07
C HIS A 36 4.07 2.47 2.11
N ILE A 37 2.96 3.03 1.65
CA ILE A 37 1.68 2.36 1.51
C ILE A 37 1.39 2.13 0.03
N GLY A 38 0.84 0.95 -0.30
CA GLY A 38 0.29 0.61 -1.60
C GLY A 38 -1.17 0.20 -1.50
N GLU A 39 -2.04 0.85 -2.25
CA GLU A 39 -3.49 0.60 -2.22
C GLU A 39 -3.97 0.20 -3.61
N LEU A 40 -5.13 -0.47 -3.64
CA LEU A 40 -5.81 -0.87 -4.87
C LEU A 40 -4.99 -1.82 -5.75
N HIS A 41 -4.19 -2.70 -5.15
CA HIS A 41 -3.49 -3.74 -5.87
C HIS A 41 -4.47 -4.78 -6.43
N TYR A 42 -4.23 -5.25 -7.65
CA TYR A 42 -4.92 -6.44 -8.16
C TYR A 42 -4.13 -7.69 -7.77
N LEU A 43 -4.68 -8.51 -6.86
CA LEU A 43 -3.99 -9.68 -6.28
C LEU A 43 -4.67 -11.03 -6.60
N GLU A 44 -5.75 -11.02 -7.38
CA GLU A 44 -6.54 -12.22 -7.70
C GLU A 44 -5.69 -13.34 -8.32
N ASP A 45 -4.86 -13.03 -9.32
CA ASP A 45 -4.07 -14.06 -10.00
C ASP A 45 -3.01 -14.68 -9.07
N LEU A 46 -2.37 -13.86 -8.23
CA LEU A 46 -1.37 -14.33 -7.25
C LEU A 46 -2.02 -15.18 -6.16
N SER A 47 -3.17 -14.74 -5.65
CA SER A 47 -3.91 -15.43 -4.59
C SER A 47 -4.48 -16.76 -5.08
N HIS A 48 -5.10 -16.78 -6.26
CA HIS A 48 -5.60 -17.99 -6.92
C HIS A 48 -4.47 -19.03 -7.09
N ASN A 49 -3.30 -18.59 -7.54
CA ASN A 49 -2.14 -19.44 -7.76
C ASN A 49 -1.34 -19.73 -6.47
N ARG A 50 -1.77 -19.21 -5.31
CA ARG A 50 -1.10 -19.37 -4.01
C ARG A 50 0.38 -18.97 -4.03
N VAL A 51 0.70 -17.88 -4.73
CA VAL A 51 2.06 -17.36 -4.85
C VAL A 51 2.29 -16.31 -3.76
N TYR A 52 3.00 -16.71 -2.69
CA TYR A 52 3.24 -15.84 -1.53
C TYR A 52 4.61 -15.16 -1.52
N ARG A 53 5.51 -15.56 -2.44
CA ARG A 53 6.84 -14.96 -2.60
C ARG A 53 7.13 -14.81 -4.08
N PHE A 54 7.49 -13.61 -4.47
CA PHE A 54 7.79 -13.21 -5.83
C PHE A 54 8.67 -11.96 -5.78
N THR A 55 9.34 -11.66 -6.89
CA THR A 55 10.02 -10.38 -7.05
C THR A 55 8.98 -9.33 -7.38
N TYR A 56 8.83 -8.34 -6.50
CA TYR A 56 7.89 -7.24 -6.67
C TYR A 56 8.60 -6.01 -7.23
N VAL A 57 8.08 -5.49 -8.35
CA VAL A 57 8.57 -4.26 -8.99
C VAL A 57 7.44 -3.24 -9.01
N ALA A 58 7.62 -2.13 -8.30
CA ALA A 58 6.70 -1.00 -8.34
C ALA A 58 7.49 0.30 -8.36
N ALA A 59 7.43 0.97 -9.51
CA ALA A 59 8.04 2.27 -9.72
C ALA A 59 6.97 3.36 -9.73
N THR A 60 7.31 4.53 -9.20
CA THR A 60 6.46 5.71 -9.26
C THR A 60 6.82 6.58 -10.46
N ASN A 61 5.86 7.38 -10.93
CA ASN A 61 6.14 8.41 -11.93
C ASN A 61 7.11 9.43 -11.35
N ARG A 62 8.02 9.92 -12.19
CA ARG A 62 9.01 10.94 -11.80
C ARG A 62 8.41 12.35 -11.89
N LEU A 63 7.47 12.65 -10.99
CA LEU A 63 6.81 13.95 -10.91
C LEU A 63 7.40 14.77 -9.76
N LYS A 64 7.94 15.95 -10.06
CA LYS A 64 8.57 16.80 -9.05
C LYS A 64 7.52 17.35 -8.08
N GLY A 65 7.77 17.21 -6.77
CA GLY A 65 6.92 17.76 -5.72
C GLY A 65 5.64 16.96 -5.42
N THR A 66 5.43 15.80 -6.07
CA THR A 66 4.36 14.89 -5.67
C THR A 66 4.68 14.23 -4.34
N VAL A 67 3.65 14.02 -3.52
CA VAL A 67 3.75 13.31 -2.24
C VAL A 67 3.37 11.83 -2.37
N ALA A 68 2.80 11.43 -3.51
CA ALA A 68 2.39 10.07 -3.79
C ALA A 68 2.65 9.69 -5.26
N GLY A 69 2.86 8.40 -5.50
CA GLY A 69 2.78 7.82 -6.84
C GLY A 69 1.33 7.78 -7.31
N THR A 70 1.10 7.88 -8.62
CA THR A 70 -0.25 7.81 -9.22
C THR A 70 -0.23 6.87 -10.42
N ALA A 71 -1.34 6.24 -10.77
CA ALA A 71 -1.43 5.33 -11.91
C ALA A 71 -0.29 4.28 -11.98
N LEU A 72 0.04 3.69 -10.82
CA LEU A 72 1.10 2.69 -10.71
C LEU A 72 0.76 1.43 -11.53
N ARG A 73 1.80 0.75 -12.03
CA ARG A 73 1.68 -0.57 -12.67
C ARG A 73 2.60 -1.56 -11.97
N PRO A 74 2.22 -2.07 -10.79
CA PRO A 74 3.03 -3.04 -10.07
C PRO A 74 3.14 -4.35 -10.85
N ILE A 75 4.31 -4.97 -10.84
CA ILE A 75 4.58 -6.25 -11.52
C ILE A 75 5.09 -7.24 -10.48
N ALA A 76 4.50 -8.44 -10.49
CA ALA A 76 5.02 -9.59 -9.78
C ALA A 76 5.71 -10.54 -10.76
N ILE A 77 6.95 -10.93 -10.45
CA ILE A 77 7.74 -11.89 -11.23
C ILE A 77 8.01 -13.10 -10.34
N GLN A 78 7.50 -14.26 -10.74
CA GLN A 78 7.69 -15.55 -10.06
C GLN A 78 8.92 -16.27 -10.61
#